data_AF-U7LDJ6-F1
#
_entry.id   AF-U7LDJ6-F1
#
_cell.length_a   1.000
_cell.length_b   1.000
_cell.length_c   1.000
_cell.angle_alpha   90.00
_cell.angle_beta   90.00
_cell.angle_gamma   90.00
#
_symmetry.space_group_name_H-M   'P 1'
#
loop_
_entity.id
_entity.type
_entity.pdbx_description
1 polymer ?
#
loop_
_entity_poly.entity_id
_entity_poly.type
_entity_poly.pdbx_seq_one_letter_code
_entity_poly.pdbx_strand_id
1 'polypeptide(L)'
;MSENKNETTPENIETTAASHPENDPGKLNGNDAVNQAAEQWKDAASRNIPALELGDTPVPDDTANLRQGPSLHDGLLGLLPLVGVWQGEGQAHDTQGQEYTFGQQLVIAHDGENYLTFSSRTWKIDTEGKPEGPSVRETGFWRISEKDEIEVTYTSSNGIVEIFYGEPFNDRAWQLESASTMVTETGPKNLGPGKRMYGLMPNNNLGWVDERMVDGEMRPYMSAELTRIAG
;
A
#
# COMPACT_ATOMS: atom_id res chain seq x y z
N MET A 1 -86.15 -32.94 -6.88
CA MET A 1 -85.56 -33.12 -8.23
C MET A 1 -84.74 -31.87 -8.55
N SER A 2 -83.63 -32.08 -9.25
CA SER A 2 -82.53 -31.18 -9.66
C SER A 2 -82.98 -29.79 -10.18
N GLU A 3 -82.17 -28.72 -10.23
CA GLU A 3 -80.82 -28.62 -10.81
C GLU A 3 -80.20 -27.20 -10.61
N ASN A 4 -78.86 -27.15 -10.55
CA ASN A 4 -77.88 -26.11 -10.94
C ASN A 4 -78.08 -24.59 -10.74
N LYS A 5 -77.10 -23.97 -10.05
CA LYS A 5 -76.53 -22.65 -10.41
C LYS A 5 -75.00 -22.66 -10.24
N ASN A 6 -74.31 -22.33 -11.34
CA ASN A 6 -72.87 -22.06 -11.43
C ASN A 6 -72.51 -20.73 -10.74
N GLU A 7 -71.43 -20.73 -9.97
CA GLU A 7 -70.67 -19.52 -9.59
C GLU A 7 -69.35 -19.52 -10.36
N THR A 8 -69.09 -18.45 -11.12
CA THR A 8 -67.87 -18.22 -11.88
C THR A 8 -67.08 -17.09 -11.22
N THR A 9 -65.84 -17.39 -10.83
CA THR A 9 -64.85 -16.49 -10.20
C THR A 9 -64.17 -15.60 -11.24
N PRO A 10 -63.68 -14.37 -10.92
CA PRO A 10 -63.27 -13.40 -11.93
C PRO A 10 -61.87 -13.61 -12.50
N GLU A 11 -61.73 -13.16 -13.74
CA GLU A 11 -60.52 -13.06 -14.57
C GLU A 11 -59.39 -12.27 -13.90
N ASN A 12 -58.15 -12.71 -14.09
CA ASN A 12 -56.97 -11.86 -13.91
C ASN A 12 -56.06 -11.99 -15.13
N ILE A 13 -55.76 -10.82 -15.70
CA ILE A 13 -55.18 -10.60 -17.03
C ILE A 13 -53.69 -10.96 -17.01
N GLU A 14 -53.28 -11.91 -17.87
CA GLU A 14 -51.86 -12.17 -18.16
C GLU A 14 -51.24 -10.94 -18.82
N THR A 15 -50.42 -10.22 -18.05
CA THR A 15 -49.59 -9.13 -18.55
C THR A 15 -48.25 -9.73 -18.95
N THR A 16 -47.96 -9.70 -20.25
CA THR A 16 -46.67 -10.07 -20.84
C THR A 16 -45.54 -9.20 -20.28
N ALA A 17 -44.77 -9.75 -19.34
CA ALA A 17 -43.55 -9.11 -18.85
C ALA A 17 -42.40 -9.34 -19.83
N ALA A 18 -41.91 -8.23 -20.38
CA ALA A 18 -40.75 -8.15 -21.25
C ALA A 18 -39.51 -8.84 -20.62
N SER A 19 -38.85 -9.67 -21.42
CA SER A 19 -37.52 -10.21 -21.12
C SER A 19 -36.53 -9.06 -20.94
N HIS A 20 -36.04 -8.89 -19.71
CA HIS A 20 -34.87 -8.06 -19.42
C HIS A 20 -33.61 -8.78 -19.93
N PRO A 21 -32.84 -8.18 -20.85
CA PRO A 21 -31.49 -8.64 -21.13
C PRO A 21 -30.56 -8.01 -20.09
N GLU A 22 -29.78 -8.81 -19.37
CA GLU A 22 -28.41 -8.47 -18.91
C GLU A 22 -27.91 -9.56 -17.96
N ASN A 23 -27.56 -10.71 -18.53
CA ASN A 23 -26.43 -11.49 -18.03
C ASN A 23 -25.33 -11.32 -19.09
N ASP A 24 -24.58 -10.22 -18.97
CA ASP A 24 -23.36 -10.00 -19.75
C ASP A 24 -22.20 -10.67 -19.00
N PRO A 25 -21.59 -11.75 -19.52
CA PRO A 25 -20.60 -12.55 -18.81
C PRO A 25 -19.24 -11.84 -18.60
N GLY A 26 -19.13 -10.55 -18.95
CA GLY A 26 -17.91 -9.75 -18.86
C GLY A 26 -17.87 -8.70 -17.73
N LYS A 27 -18.94 -8.48 -16.98
CA LYS A 27 -18.92 -7.57 -15.81
C LYS A 27 -18.78 -8.37 -14.53
N LEU A 28 -17.59 -8.33 -13.91
CA LEU A 28 -17.38 -8.79 -12.54
C LEU A 28 -18.41 -8.10 -11.64
N ASN A 29 -19.31 -8.91 -11.06
CA ASN A 29 -20.29 -8.45 -10.08
C ASN A 29 -19.52 -7.83 -8.90
N GLY A 30 -19.96 -6.67 -8.40
CA GLY A 30 -19.32 -6.01 -7.26
C GLY A 30 -19.19 -6.93 -6.04
N ASN A 31 -20.11 -7.88 -5.87
CA ASN A 31 -20.04 -8.88 -4.81
C ASN A 31 -18.93 -9.92 -5.05
N ASP A 32 -18.66 -10.28 -6.31
CA ASP A 32 -17.59 -11.22 -6.66
C ASP A 32 -16.22 -10.56 -6.51
N ALA A 33 -16.09 -9.27 -6.83
CA ALA A 33 -14.86 -8.51 -6.60
C ALA A 33 -14.55 -8.37 -5.10
N VAL A 34 -15.57 -8.09 -4.27
CA VAL A 34 -15.43 -8.02 -2.81
C VAL A 34 -15.08 -9.40 -2.22
N ASN A 35 -15.68 -10.48 -2.71
CA ASN A 35 -15.37 -11.84 -2.26
C ASN A 35 -13.96 -12.28 -2.68
N GLN A 36 -13.53 -11.95 -3.90
CA GLN A 36 -12.17 -12.22 -4.37
C GLN A 36 -11.13 -11.42 -3.57
N ALA A 37 -11.43 -10.16 -3.26
CA ALA A 37 -10.61 -9.38 -2.33
C ALA A 37 -10.57 -10.07 -0.95
N ALA A 38 -11.70 -10.42 -0.35
CA ALA A 38 -11.71 -11.08 0.95
C ALA A 38 -10.92 -12.40 0.99
N GLU A 39 -10.95 -13.22 -0.07
CA GLU A 39 -10.14 -14.44 -0.20
C GLU A 39 -8.64 -14.15 -0.39
N GLN A 40 -8.27 -13.15 -1.19
CA GLN A 40 -6.86 -12.72 -1.35
C GLN A 40 -6.25 -12.23 -0.04
N TRP A 41 -7.07 -11.69 0.87
CA TRP A 41 -6.63 -11.16 2.16
C TRP A 41 -6.45 -12.23 3.23
N LYS A 42 -7.19 -13.36 3.16
CA LYS A 42 -7.03 -14.48 4.10
C LYS A 42 -5.62 -15.05 4.06
N ASP A 43 -5.02 -15.13 2.88
CA ASP A 43 -3.65 -15.61 2.71
C ASP A 43 -2.61 -14.59 3.22
N ALA A 44 -2.87 -13.28 3.09
CA ALA A 44 -1.97 -12.26 3.63
C ALA A 44 -1.95 -12.25 5.18
N ALA A 45 -3.11 -12.42 5.83
CA ALA A 45 -3.25 -12.33 7.28
C ALA A 45 -2.47 -13.42 8.05
N SER A 46 -2.18 -14.56 7.43
CA SER A 46 -1.39 -15.66 8.03
C SER A 46 0.11 -15.55 7.76
N ARG A 47 0.52 -14.76 6.75
CA ARG A 47 1.92 -14.60 6.33
C ARG A 47 2.66 -13.56 7.17
N ASN A 48 3.97 -13.73 7.29
CA ASN A 48 4.89 -12.80 7.96
C ASN A 48 6.25 -12.79 7.24
N ILE A 49 7.15 -11.89 7.63
CA ILE A 49 8.56 -11.96 7.21
C ILE A 49 9.27 -13.18 7.85
N PRO A 50 10.25 -13.80 7.17
CA PRO A 50 10.99 -14.92 7.74
C PRO A 50 11.80 -14.49 8.97
N ALA A 51 11.72 -15.25 10.05
CA ALA A 51 12.58 -15.07 11.22
C ALA A 51 14.04 -15.39 10.89
N LEU A 52 14.97 -14.70 11.55
CA LEU A 52 16.39 -14.93 11.39
C LEU A 52 16.83 -16.06 12.34
N GLU A 53 16.49 -17.31 11.98
CA GLU A 53 16.76 -18.53 12.79
C GLU A 53 18.26 -18.90 12.83
N LEU A 54 19.13 -17.97 13.22
CA LEU A 54 20.59 -18.13 13.25
C LEU A 54 21.19 -18.34 14.64
N GLY A 55 20.38 -18.20 15.70
CA GLY A 55 20.78 -18.39 17.09
C GLY A 55 19.86 -17.62 18.05
N ASP A 56 20.08 -17.80 19.35
CA ASP A 56 19.31 -17.10 20.37
C ASP A 56 19.68 -15.61 20.41
N THR A 57 18.72 -14.75 20.08
CA THR A 57 18.85 -13.29 20.22
C THR A 57 18.06 -12.84 21.46
N PRO A 58 18.60 -11.97 22.33
CA PRO A 58 17.91 -11.53 23.55
C PRO A 58 16.79 -10.51 23.29
N VAL A 59 16.50 -10.19 22.03
CA VAL A 59 15.44 -9.27 21.61
C VAL A 59 14.48 -10.00 20.67
N PRO A 60 13.21 -9.57 20.58
CA PRO A 60 12.25 -10.14 19.64
C PRO A 60 12.71 -10.01 18.19
N ASP A 61 12.30 -10.97 17.35
CA ASP A 61 12.40 -10.82 15.89
C ASP A 61 11.44 -9.74 15.38
N ASP A 62 11.82 -9.10 14.28
CA ASP A 62 10.92 -8.21 13.54
C ASP A 62 9.67 -8.98 13.09
N THR A 63 8.52 -8.33 13.21
CA THR A 63 7.24 -8.81 12.68
C THR A 63 6.60 -7.76 11.79
N ALA A 64 6.16 -8.19 10.61
CA ALA A 64 5.32 -7.41 9.70
C ALA A 64 3.84 -7.83 9.81
N ASN A 65 3.48 -8.58 10.85
CA ASN A 65 2.12 -9.06 11.09
C ASN A 65 1.73 -8.82 12.55
N LEU A 66 0.76 -7.94 12.77
CA LEU A 66 0.31 -7.52 14.10
C LEU A 66 -0.34 -8.64 14.94
N ARG A 67 -0.57 -9.83 14.37
CA ARG A 67 -1.08 -11.02 15.07
C ARG A 67 0.03 -11.96 15.54
N GLN A 68 1.29 -11.65 15.22
CA GLN A 68 2.46 -12.49 15.47
C GLN A 68 3.58 -11.64 16.06
N GLY A 69 4.44 -12.25 16.88
CA GLY A 69 5.55 -11.54 17.52
C GLY A 69 5.12 -10.70 18.72
N PRO A 70 5.91 -9.68 19.10
CA PRO A 70 5.63 -8.81 20.24
C PRO A 70 4.40 -7.93 19.96
N SER A 71 3.79 -7.38 21.01
CA SER A 71 2.75 -6.37 20.85
C SER A 71 3.33 -5.09 20.25
N LEU A 72 2.57 -4.42 19.39
CA LEU A 72 2.93 -3.09 18.90
C LEU A 72 2.95 -2.10 20.06
N HIS A 73 3.96 -1.24 20.12
CA HIS A 73 4.03 -0.17 21.11
C HIS A 73 2.84 0.80 20.97
N ASP A 74 2.20 1.19 22.07
CA ASP A 74 0.99 2.03 22.07
C ASP A 74 1.20 3.40 21.40
N GLY A 75 2.42 3.93 21.41
CA GLY A 75 2.79 5.15 20.69
C GLY A 75 2.65 5.05 19.17
N LEU A 76 2.66 3.83 18.60
CA LEU A 76 2.65 3.60 17.16
C LEU A 76 1.23 3.36 16.59
N LEU A 77 0.17 3.51 17.39
CA LEU A 77 -1.20 3.22 16.94
C LEU A 77 -1.62 4.05 15.71
N GLY A 78 -1.14 5.29 15.60
CA GLY A 78 -1.36 6.15 14.43
C GLY A 78 -0.69 5.64 13.15
N LEU A 79 0.29 4.74 13.25
CA LEU A 79 1.01 4.13 12.12
C LEU A 79 0.63 2.66 11.90
N LEU A 80 -0.21 2.09 12.77
CA LEU A 80 -0.62 0.68 12.76
C LEU A 80 -1.00 0.16 11.35
N PRO A 81 -1.77 0.89 10.53
CA PRO A 81 -2.19 0.35 9.24
C PRO A 81 -1.05 0.15 8.22
N LEU A 82 0.13 0.77 8.45
CA LEU A 82 1.30 0.63 7.57
C LEU A 82 2.03 -0.71 7.75
N VAL A 83 2.01 -1.30 8.96
CA VAL A 83 2.71 -2.55 9.28
C VAL A 83 2.25 -3.65 8.33
N GLY A 84 3.17 -4.27 7.60
CA GLY A 84 2.87 -5.23 6.54
C GLY A 84 3.98 -5.41 5.53
N VAL A 85 3.83 -6.44 4.69
CA VAL A 85 4.59 -6.55 3.44
C VAL A 85 3.67 -6.17 2.29
N TRP A 86 4.13 -5.20 1.50
CA TRP A 86 3.40 -4.60 0.40
C TRP A 86 4.16 -4.84 -0.91
N GLN A 87 3.45 -5.16 -1.98
CA GLN A 87 4.04 -5.38 -3.29
C GLN A 87 3.12 -4.88 -4.40
N GLY A 88 3.70 -4.24 -5.41
CA GLY A 88 2.96 -3.71 -6.54
C GLY A 88 3.85 -2.97 -7.51
N GLU A 89 3.26 -2.06 -8.27
CA GLU A 89 3.90 -1.33 -9.36
C GLU A 89 3.67 0.17 -9.22
N GLY A 90 4.51 0.94 -9.90
CA GLY A 90 4.49 2.39 -9.86
C GLY A 90 5.11 3.02 -11.10
N GLN A 91 5.00 4.35 -11.17
CA GLN A 91 5.57 5.19 -12.20
C GLN A 91 6.61 6.13 -11.62
N ALA A 92 7.70 6.33 -12.34
CA ALA A 92 8.82 7.17 -11.93
C ALA A 92 9.39 7.97 -13.10
N HIS A 93 10.01 9.10 -12.80
CA HIS A 93 10.77 9.88 -13.79
C HIS A 93 12.28 9.66 -13.61
N ASP A 94 12.99 9.44 -14.71
CA ASP A 94 14.45 9.38 -14.70
C ASP A 94 15.09 10.78 -14.69
N THR A 95 16.42 10.85 -14.70
CA THR A 95 17.17 12.12 -14.68
C THR A 95 16.97 12.98 -15.94
N GLN A 96 16.42 12.40 -17.01
CA GLN A 96 16.09 13.10 -18.26
C GLN A 96 14.59 13.47 -18.32
N GLY A 97 13.82 13.14 -17.28
CA GLY A 97 12.38 13.35 -17.19
C GLY A 97 11.54 12.29 -17.89
N GLN A 98 12.15 11.22 -18.41
CA GLN A 98 11.43 10.14 -19.07
C GLN A 98 10.72 9.28 -18.02
N GLU A 99 9.43 9.04 -18.25
CA GLU A 99 8.62 8.17 -17.41
C GLU A 99 8.97 6.70 -17.66
N TYR A 100 9.05 5.90 -16.60
CA TYR A 100 9.22 4.46 -16.63
C TYR A 100 8.45 3.76 -15.50
N THR A 101 8.01 2.53 -15.78
CA THR A 101 7.35 1.66 -14.81
C THR A 101 8.38 0.93 -13.96
N PHE A 102 8.09 0.80 -12.67
CA PHE A 102 8.88 -0.01 -11.75
C PHE A 102 7.97 -0.91 -10.91
N GLY A 103 8.51 -2.05 -10.47
CA GLY A 103 7.91 -2.85 -9.42
C GLY A 103 8.59 -2.57 -8.09
N GLN A 104 7.85 -2.78 -7.00
CA GLN A 104 8.32 -2.51 -5.65
C GLN A 104 7.82 -3.56 -4.67
N GLN A 105 8.67 -3.89 -3.70
CA GLN A 105 8.27 -4.49 -2.44
C GLN A 105 8.70 -3.60 -1.29
N LEU A 106 7.76 -3.26 -0.42
CA LEU A 106 7.94 -2.47 0.79
C LEU A 106 7.59 -3.32 2.01
N VAL A 107 8.54 -3.49 2.91
CA VAL A 107 8.34 -4.15 4.20
C VAL A 107 8.31 -3.06 5.27
N ILE A 108 7.27 -3.06 6.11
CA ILE A 108 7.18 -2.23 7.31
C ILE A 108 6.93 -3.16 8.49
N ALA A 109 7.85 -3.18 9.45
CA ALA A 109 7.87 -4.14 10.55
C ALA A 109 8.17 -3.45 11.90
N HIS A 110 8.02 -4.19 13.00
CA HIS A 110 8.40 -3.76 14.33
C HIS A 110 8.89 -4.93 15.18
N ASP A 111 9.62 -4.63 16.25
CA ASP A 111 10.09 -5.56 17.27
C ASP A 111 9.46 -5.26 18.66
N GLY A 112 8.47 -4.36 18.70
CA GLY A 112 7.74 -3.97 19.91
C GLY A 112 8.25 -2.69 20.57
N GLU A 113 9.37 -2.15 20.12
CA GLU A 113 9.84 -0.83 20.54
C GLU A 113 9.08 0.30 19.85
N ASN A 114 9.29 1.55 20.31
CA ASN A 114 8.59 2.74 19.80
C ASN A 114 9.19 3.26 18.48
N TYR A 115 9.29 2.39 17.48
CA TYR A 115 9.61 2.70 16.08
C TYR A 115 9.08 1.60 15.15
N LEU A 116 8.93 1.92 13.87
CA LEU A 116 8.80 0.93 12.80
C LEU A 116 10.09 0.89 11.99
N THR A 117 10.52 -0.29 11.57
CA THR A 117 11.53 -0.45 10.52
C THR A 117 10.85 -0.43 9.16
N PHE A 118 11.55 0.08 8.14
CA PHE A 118 11.12 -0.14 6.76
C PHE A 118 12.28 -0.56 5.86
N SER A 119 11.95 -1.36 4.85
CA SER A 119 12.84 -1.73 3.76
C SER A 119 12.06 -1.77 2.44
N SER A 120 12.45 -0.93 1.49
CA SER A 120 11.95 -0.96 0.11
C SER A 120 13.00 -1.52 -0.83
N ARG A 121 12.56 -2.32 -1.80
CA ARG A 121 13.35 -2.77 -2.95
C ARG A 121 12.54 -2.56 -4.22
N THR A 122 13.18 -2.00 -5.23
CA THR A 122 12.56 -1.74 -6.53
C THR A 122 13.26 -2.48 -7.65
N TRP A 123 12.57 -2.69 -8.76
CA TRP A 123 13.10 -3.22 -10.02
C TRP A 123 12.46 -2.52 -11.20
N LYS A 124 13.20 -2.37 -12.30
CA LYS A 124 12.64 -1.81 -13.54
C LYS A 124 11.71 -2.81 -14.20
N ILE A 125 10.66 -2.30 -14.84
CA ILE A 125 9.73 -3.08 -15.66
C ILE A 125 9.87 -2.57 -17.10
N ASP A 126 10.08 -3.49 -18.03
CA ASP A 126 10.20 -3.17 -19.45
C ASP A 126 8.84 -2.87 -20.11
N THR A 127 8.86 -2.48 -21.39
CA THR A 127 7.64 -2.16 -22.14
C THR A 127 6.71 -3.37 -22.38
N GLU A 128 7.21 -4.59 -22.16
CA GLU A 128 6.41 -5.83 -22.23
C GLU A 128 5.83 -6.22 -20.87
N GLY A 129 6.08 -5.43 -19.81
CA GLY A 129 5.61 -5.71 -18.46
C GLY A 129 6.47 -6.72 -17.69
N LYS A 130 7.70 -7.00 -18.15
CA LYS A 130 8.60 -7.96 -17.50
C LYS A 130 9.63 -7.26 -16.61
N PRO A 131 10.03 -7.87 -15.49
CA PRO A 131 11.15 -7.38 -14.68
C PRO A 131 12.45 -7.39 -15.49
N GLU A 132 13.08 -6.22 -15.62
CA GLU A 132 14.36 -6.05 -16.34
C GLU A 132 15.55 -6.26 -15.39
N GLY A 133 15.45 -5.77 -14.15
CA GLY A 133 16.52 -5.91 -13.16
C GLY A 133 16.34 -5.06 -11.90
N PRO A 134 17.16 -5.31 -10.86
CA PRO A 134 17.09 -4.57 -9.62
C PRO A 134 17.40 -3.08 -9.83
N SER A 135 16.77 -2.24 -9.01
CA SER A 135 16.95 -0.79 -8.98
C SER A 135 17.31 -0.35 -7.55
N VAL A 136 16.74 0.75 -7.08
CA VAL A 136 17.02 1.36 -5.77
C VAL A 136 16.49 0.50 -4.62
N ARG A 137 17.26 0.45 -3.52
CA ARG A 137 16.80 -0.03 -2.21
C ARG A 137 16.83 1.11 -1.22
N GLU A 138 15.82 1.15 -0.36
CA GLU A 138 15.65 2.15 0.69
C GLU A 138 15.45 1.46 2.02
N THR A 139 15.95 2.04 3.11
CA THR A 139 15.67 1.53 4.45
C THR A 139 15.79 2.64 5.50
N GLY A 140 15.20 2.40 6.67
CA GLY A 140 15.35 3.26 7.83
C GLY A 140 14.21 3.05 8.83
N PHE A 141 13.84 4.12 9.54
CA PHE A 141 12.93 4.04 10.67
C PHE A 141 11.84 5.11 10.63
N TRP A 142 10.63 4.73 11.01
CA TRP A 142 9.53 5.63 11.33
C TRP A 142 9.39 5.75 12.85
N ARG A 143 9.18 6.97 13.33
CA ARG A 143 8.91 7.28 14.73
C ARG A 143 7.74 8.24 14.79
N ILE A 144 7.01 8.22 15.90
CA ILE A 144 5.90 9.13 16.14
C ILE A 144 5.87 9.54 17.61
N SER A 145 5.62 10.82 17.86
CA SER A 145 5.50 11.39 19.20
C SER A 145 4.10 11.20 19.78
N GLU A 146 3.90 11.44 21.07
CA GLU A 146 2.57 11.45 21.70
C GLU A 146 1.63 12.53 21.14
N LYS A 147 2.16 13.47 20.34
CA LYS A 147 1.40 14.52 19.66
C LYS A 147 1.17 14.22 18.17
N ASP A 148 1.41 12.97 17.76
CA ASP A 148 1.32 12.50 16.39
C ASP A 148 2.32 13.17 15.41
N GLU A 149 3.42 13.73 15.93
CA GLU A 149 4.51 14.25 15.09
C GLU A 149 5.35 13.07 14.57
N ILE A 150 5.42 12.89 13.26
CA ILE A 150 6.14 11.79 12.60
C ILE A 150 7.56 12.23 12.25
N GLU A 151 8.52 11.33 12.49
CA GLU A 151 9.91 11.46 12.03
C GLU A 151 10.26 10.22 11.21
N VAL A 152 10.87 10.42 10.03
CA VAL A 152 11.40 9.30 9.24
C VAL A 152 12.86 9.54 8.92
N THR A 153 13.70 8.56 9.29
CA THR A 153 15.10 8.50 8.84
C THR A 153 15.18 7.54 7.66
N TYR A 154 15.77 7.99 6.56
CA TYR A 154 15.85 7.24 5.30
C TYR A 154 17.29 7.22 4.81
N THR A 155 17.75 6.04 4.37
CA THR A 155 18.94 5.91 3.55
C THR A 155 18.68 5.07 2.30
N SER A 156 19.39 5.38 1.23
CA SER A 156 19.22 4.77 -0.08
C SER A 156 20.49 4.15 -0.61
N SER A 157 20.36 3.05 -1.34
CA SER A 157 21.47 2.36 -1.99
C SER A 157 22.20 3.19 -3.05
N ASN A 158 21.58 4.28 -3.54
CA ASN A 158 22.19 5.23 -4.47
C ASN A 158 22.88 6.42 -3.75
N GLY A 159 23.08 6.32 -2.43
CA GLY A 159 23.87 7.27 -1.66
C GLY A 159 23.11 8.52 -1.22
N ILE A 160 21.82 8.37 -0.89
CA ILE A 160 20.97 9.41 -0.27
C ILE A 160 20.85 9.12 1.23
N VAL A 161 20.81 10.18 2.04
CA VAL A 161 20.33 10.17 3.42
C VAL A 161 19.36 11.34 3.58
N GLU A 162 18.19 11.08 4.15
CA GLU A 162 17.14 12.09 4.35
C GLU A 162 16.49 11.94 5.72
N ILE A 163 16.07 13.09 6.27
CA ILE A 163 15.19 13.15 7.44
C ILE A 163 13.90 13.82 6.99
N PHE A 164 12.77 13.17 7.26
CA PHE A 164 11.45 13.74 7.09
C PHE A 164 10.81 14.06 8.43
N TYR A 165 10.03 15.15 8.47
CA TYR A 165 9.02 15.38 9.48
C TYR A 165 7.63 15.26 8.86
N GLY A 166 6.63 14.92 9.64
CA GLY A 166 5.28 14.75 9.14
C GLY A 166 4.24 14.57 10.22
N GLU A 167 3.06 14.16 9.78
CA GLU A 167 1.89 13.93 10.62
C GLU A 167 0.87 13.04 9.90
N PRO A 168 -0.05 12.38 10.62
CA PRO A 168 -1.25 11.82 10.03
C PRO A 168 -2.07 12.92 9.34
N PHE A 169 -2.39 12.73 8.05
CA PHE A 169 -3.32 13.59 7.31
C PHE A 169 -4.77 13.24 7.62
N ASN A 170 -5.04 11.95 7.86
CA ASN A 170 -6.26 11.39 8.43
C ASN A 170 -5.97 9.97 8.94
N ASP A 171 -6.99 9.26 9.44
CA ASP A 171 -6.88 7.89 9.99
C ASP A 171 -6.26 6.85 9.04
N ARG A 172 -6.10 7.19 7.76
CA ARG A 172 -5.64 6.28 6.69
C ARG A 172 -4.57 6.89 5.80
N ALA A 173 -4.05 8.07 6.11
CA ALA A 173 -3.06 8.75 5.29
C ALA A 173 -2.06 9.54 6.12
N TRP A 174 -0.82 9.61 5.65
CA TRP A 174 0.31 10.26 6.32
C TRP A 174 1.06 11.13 5.33
N GLN A 175 1.42 12.34 5.76
CA GLN A 175 2.20 13.27 4.95
C GLN A 175 3.56 13.51 5.60
N LEU A 176 4.59 13.58 4.78
CA LEU A 176 5.98 13.78 5.17
C LEU A 176 6.61 14.86 4.30
N GLU A 177 7.45 15.70 4.88
CA GLU A 177 8.26 16.71 4.20
C GLU A 177 9.72 16.61 4.64
N SER A 178 10.62 16.75 3.68
CA SER A 178 12.06 16.63 3.93
C SER A 178 12.56 17.83 4.73
N ALA A 179 13.10 17.53 5.92
CA ALA A 179 13.80 18.52 6.73
C ALA A 179 15.25 18.68 6.28
N SER A 180 15.88 17.60 5.84
CA SER A 180 17.25 17.58 5.36
C SER A 180 17.44 16.48 4.33
N THR A 181 18.02 16.83 3.18
CA THR A 181 18.38 15.92 2.10
C THR A 181 19.88 16.02 1.87
N MET A 182 20.58 14.90 1.99
CA MET A 182 22.02 14.82 1.77
C MET A 182 22.34 13.70 0.77
N VAL A 183 23.34 13.95 -0.06
CA VAL A 183 23.83 12.96 -1.03
C VAL A 183 25.34 12.78 -0.90
N THR A 184 25.79 11.55 -1.08
CA THR A 184 27.22 11.19 -1.12
C THR A 184 27.91 11.75 -2.37
N GLU A 185 29.23 11.55 -2.46
CA GLU A 185 29.99 12.11 -3.58
C GLU A 185 29.55 11.55 -4.94
N THR A 186 29.15 10.28 -4.98
CA THR A 186 28.65 9.61 -6.20
C THR A 186 27.13 9.54 -6.27
N GLY A 187 26.41 10.19 -5.34
CA GLY A 187 24.95 10.20 -5.28
C GLY A 187 24.32 11.21 -6.25
N PRO A 188 22.98 11.25 -6.32
CA PRO A 188 22.24 12.12 -7.24
C PRO A 188 22.35 13.59 -6.84
N LYS A 189 23.28 14.34 -7.44
CA LYS A 189 23.62 15.73 -7.05
C LYS A 189 22.47 16.73 -7.16
N ASN A 190 21.49 16.45 -8.02
CA ASN A 190 20.34 17.33 -8.25
C ASN A 190 19.08 16.86 -7.49
N LEU A 191 19.22 15.99 -6.49
CA LEU A 191 18.09 15.57 -5.66
C LEU A 191 17.71 16.69 -4.68
N GLY A 192 16.58 17.33 -4.93
CA GLY A 192 16.01 18.32 -4.01
C GLY A 192 15.24 17.68 -2.84
N PRO A 193 14.88 18.49 -1.83
CA PRO A 193 13.96 18.08 -0.77
C PRO A 193 12.65 17.60 -1.38
N GLY A 194 12.05 16.60 -0.74
CA GLY A 194 10.82 15.98 -1.20
C GLY A 194 9.67 16.04 -0.22
N LYS A 195 8.46 15.84 -0.76
CA LYS A 195 7.23 15.60 -0.02
C LYS A 195 6.75 14.19 -0.34
N ARG A 196 6.53 13.37 0.68
CA ARG A 196 5.94 12.03 0.51
C ARG A 196 4.55 11.99 1.13
N MET A 197 3.62 11.34 0.45
CA MET A 197 2.31 11.04 0.98
C MET A 197 2.03 9.56 0.84
N TYR A 198 1.59 8.92 1.92
CA TYR A 198 1.16 7.53 1.95
C TYR A 198 -0.31 7.48 2.31
N GLY A 199 -1.06 6.55 1.74
CA GLY A 199 -2.48 6.40 2.08
C GLY A 199 -3.06 5.05 1.69
N LEU A 200 -3.94 4.54 2.55
CA LEU A 200 -4.72 3.35 2.23
C LEU A 200 -5.93 3.72 1.39
N MET A 201 -5.92 3.28 0.14
CA MET A 201 -6.98 3.46 -0.84
C MET A 201 -8.27 2.71 -0.42
N PRO A 202 -9.42 2.96 -1.06
CA PRO A 202 -10.68 2.27 -0.73
C PRO A 202 -10.63 0.75 -0.88
N ASN A 203 -9.76 0.24 -1.75
CA ASN A 203 -9.46 -1.20 -1.92
C ASN A 203 -8.46 -1.73 -0.88
N ASN A 204 -8.04 -0.90 0.08
CA ASN A 204 -7.01 -1.15 1.09
C ASN A 204 -5.60 -1.42 0.56
N ASN A 205 -5.32 -1.13 -0.70
CA ASN A 205 -3.95 -1.03 -1.19
C ASN A 205 -3.27 0.21 -0.59
N LEU A 206 -1.95 0.12 -0.40
CA LEU A 206 -1.13 1.24 0.01
C LEU A 206 -0.70 2.03 -1.24
N GLY A 207 -1.28 3.20 -1.43
CA GLY A 207 -0.83 4.17 -2.41
C GLY A 207 0.21 5.11 -1.80
N TRP A 208 1.20 5.52 -2.59
CA TRP A 208 2.09 6.61 -2.20
C TRP A 208 2.57 7.46 -3.37
N VAL A 209 2.95 8.70 -3.07
CA VAL A 209 3.55 9.67 -4.01
C VAL A 209 4.76 10.32 -3.35
N ASP A 210 5.85 10.47 -4.11
CA ASP A 210 7.03 11.28 -3.80
C ASP A 210 7.10 12.41 -4.84
N GLU A 211 7.11 13.65 -4.36
CA GLU A 211 7.36 14.84 -5.16
C GLU A 211 8.70 15.44 -4.73
N ARG A 212 9.46 15.97 -5.69
CA ARG A 212 10.79 16.54 -5.44
C ARG A 212 10.87 17.97 -5.93
N MET A 213 11.58 18.80 -5.17
CA MET A 213 11.90 20.16 -5.57
C MET A 213 12.92 20.15 -6.72
N VAL A 214 12.53 20.70 -7.87
CA VAL A 214 13.38 20.86 -9.05
C VAL A 214 13.26 22.30 -9.52
N ASP A 215 14.39 23.02 -9.59
CA ASP A 215 14.44 24.43 -10.01
C ASP A 215 13.46 25.37 -9.28
N GLY A 216 13.18 25.09 -8.00
CA GLY A 216 12.28 25.90 -7.16
C GLY A 216 10.79 25.53 -7.27
N GLU A 217 10.44 24.48 -8.02
CA GLU A 217 9.09 23.96 -8.12
C GLU A 217 9.01 22.50 -7.66
N MET A 218 7.95 22.14 -6.93
CA MET A 218 7.66 20.74 -6.61
C MET A 218 7.15 20.02 -7.86
N ARG A 219 7.77 18.88 -8.18
CA ARG A 219 7.40 18.05 -9.34
C ARG A 219 7.19 16.60 -8.93
N PRO A 220 6.24 15.88 -9.57
CA PRO A 220 6.11 14.44 -9.38
C PRO A 220 7.43 13.73 -9.66
N TYR A 221 7.82 12.85 -8.75
CA TYR A 221 9.05 12.08 -8.88
C TYR A 221 8.75 10.59 -9.02
N MET A 222 7.98 10.04 -8.09
CA MET A 222 7.56 8.64 -8.10
C MET A 222 6.17 8.48 -7.49
N SER A 223 5.43 7.48 -7.92
CA SER A 223 4.20 7.03 -7.27
C SER A 223 4.03 5.53 -7.43
N ALA A 224 3.31 4.88 -6.51
CA ALA A 224 2.96 3.48 -6.64
C ALA A 224 1.66 3.13 -5.92
N GLU A 225 1.06 2.01 -6.32
CA GLU A 225 -0.02 1.35 -5.60
C GLU A 225 0.42 -0.08 -5.27
N LEU A 226 0.38 -0.44 -3.99
CA LEU A 226 0.92 -1.69 -3.48
C LEU A 226 -0.17 -2.51 -2.78
N THR A 227 -0.29 -3.77 -3.15
CA THR A 227 -1.17 -4.72 -2.48
C THR A 227 -0.47 -5.37 -1.29
N ARG A 228 -1.22 -5.58 -0.20
CA ARG A 228 -0.72 -6.29 0.98
C ARG A 228 -0.54 -7.77 0.66
N ILE A 229 0.67 -8.29 0.86
CA ILE A 229 0.99 -9.71 0.71
C ILE A 229 1.36 -10.39 2.05
N ALA A 230 1.55 -9.65 3.14
CA ALA A 230 1.61 -10.19 4.49
C ALA A 230 1.18 -9.14 5.53
N GLY A 231 0.62 -9.60 6.65
CA GLY A 231 0.17 -8.77 7.78
C GLY A 231 -1.34 -8.63 7.91
#